data_AF-A0A074L7T4-F1
#
_entry.id   AF-A0A074L7T4-F1
#
_cell.length_a   1.000
_cell.length_b   1.000
_cell.length_c   1.000
_cell.angle_alpha   90.00
_cell.angle_beta   90.00
_cell.angle_gamma   90.00
#
_symmetry.space_group_name_H-M   'P 1'
#
loop_
_entity.id
_entity.type
_entity.pdbx_description
1 polymer ?
#
loop_
_entity_poly.entity_id
_entity_poly.type
_entity_poly.pdbx_seq_one_letter_code
_entity_poly.pdbx_strand_id
1 'polypeptide(L)'
;FIRQKRGDGGENYLKPADAGYEGLLLQNLLSKSVAYASVSGNGFREEMPEINLVPRGKIYQNGVKIKQLTVKETHMIGYMYEFALTAPVELQEIGYYAGFGHLGSQGFGCVGVKMGKT
;
A
#
# COMPACT_ATOMS: atom_id res chain seq x y z
N PHE A 1 -2.44 3.13 -1.02
CA PHE A 1 -3.91 3.08 -1.12
C PHE A 1 -4.37 1.66 -0.75
N ILE A 2 -5.21 1.52 0.28
CA ILE A 2 -5.72 0.22 0.74
C ILE A 2 -7.23 0.25 0.69
N ARG A 3 -7.82 -0.82 0.16
CA ARG A 3 -9.25 -0.98 0.03
C ARG A 3 -9.68 -2.37 0.43
N GLN A 4 -10.89 -2.47 0.95
CA GLN A 4 -11.57 -3.73 1.23
C GLN A 4 -12.85 -3.78 0.41
N LYS A 5 -13.05 -4.85 -0.37
CA LYS A 5 -14.32 -5.08 -1.06
C LYS A 5 -15.39 -5.48 -0.05
N ARG A 6 -16.58 -4.92 -0.21
CA ARG A 6 -17.77 -5.26 0.57
C ARG A 6 -18.61 -6.31 -0.17
N GLY A 7 -19.48 -7.00 0.57
CA GLY A 7 -20.39 -7.99 0.00
C GLY A 7 -21.44 -7.42 -0.96
N ASP A 8 -21.74 -6.11 -0.85
CA ASP A 8 -22.67 -5.39 -1.72
C ASP A 8 -22.02 -4.87 -3.03
N GLY A 9 -20.75 -5.20 -3.27
CA GLY A 9 -19.98 -4.72 -4.42
C GLY A 9 -19.34 -3.34 -4.23
N GLY A 10 -19.57 -2.67 -3.10
CA GLY A 10 -18.88 -1.43 -2.73
C GLY A 10 -17.45 -1.65 -2.22
N GLU A 11 -16.74 -0.56 -1.96
CA GLU A 11 -15.38 -0.59 -1.42
C GLU A 11 -15.27 0.31 -0.17
N ASN A 12 -14.60 -0.20 0.87
CA ASN A 12 -14.16 0.59 2.01
C ASN A 12 -12.71 1.03 1.80
N TYR A 13 -12.44 2.32 1.89
CA TYR A 13 -11.09 2.87 1.79
C TYR A 13 -10.50 3.04 3.20
N LEU A 14 -9.67 2.07 3.59
CA LEU A 14 -9.16 2.00 4.97
C LEU A 14 -8.07 3.05 5.23
N LYS A 15 -8.19 3.75 6.36
CA LYS A 15 -7.10 4.59 6.89
C LYS A 15 -6.07 3.71 7.59
N PRO A 16 -4.82 4.18 7.73
CA PRO A 16 -3.73 3.39 8.34
C PRO A 16 -4.00 2.85 9.75
N ALA A 17 -4.87 3.52 10.50
CA ALA A 17 -5.25 3.13 11.87
C ALA A 17 -6.48 2.21 11.92
N ASP A 18 -7.09 1.86 10.78
CA ASP A 18 -8.23 0.95 10.76
C ASP A 18 -7.78 -0.50 10.98
N ALA A 19 -8.65 -1.26 11.66
CA ALA A 19 -8.47 -2.70 11.78
C ALA A 19 -8.36 -3.36 10.39
N GLY A 20 -7.35 -4.22 10.22
CA GLY A 20 -7.10 -4.93 8.98
C GLY A 20 -6.30 -4.17 7.91
N TYR A 21 -5.97 -2.88 8.14
CA TYR A 21 -5.13 -2.13 7.19
C TYR A 21 -3.78 -2.80 6.96
N GLU A 22 -3.08 -3.12 8.04
CA GLU A 22 -1.75 -3.75 8.00
C GLU A 22 -1.78 -5.12 7.32
N GLY A 23 -2.77 -5.95 7.64
CA GLY A 23 -2.94 -7.26 6.99
C GLY A 23 -3.16 -7.15 5.47
N LEU A 24 -4.00 -6.21 5.03
CA LEU A 24 -4.20 -5.96 3.60
C LEU A 24 -2.98 -5.35 2.92
N LEU A 25 -2.20 -4.55 3.64
CA LEU A 25 -0.93 -4.03 3.15
C LEU A 25 0.09 -5.16 2.99
N LEU A 26 0.19 -6.08 3.95
CA LEU A 26 1.06 -7.25 3.87
C LEU A 26 0.69 -8.12 2.67
N GLN A 27 -0.59 -8.45 2.51
CA GLN A 27 -1.08 -9.22 1.36
C GLN A 27 -0.71 -8.56 0.02
N ASN A 28 -0.78 -7.23 -0.04
CA ASN A 28 -0.37 -6.47 -1.20
C ASN A 28 1.14 -6.57 -1.49
N LEU A 29 1.98 -6.47 -0.47
CA LEU A 29 3.44 -6.59 -0.60
C LEU A 29 3.84 -8.02 -1.01
N LEU A 30 3.25 -9.04 -0.39
CA LEU A 30 3.46 -10.44 -0.76
C LEU A 30 3.06 -10.72 -2.22
N SER A 31 1.90 -10.20 -2.65
CA SER A 31 1.44 -10.33 -4.04
C SER A 31 2.42 -9.71 -5.04
N LYS A 32 3.00 -8.55 -4.70
CA LYS A 32 4.04 -7.90 -5.53
C LYS A 32 5.34 -8.68 -5.53
N SER A 33 5.74 -9.23 -4.39
CA SER A 33 6.91 -10.10 -4.30
C SER A 33 6.77 -11.32 -5.22
N VAL A 34 5.61 -12.00 -5.20
CA VAL A 34 5.33 -13.14 -6.10
C VAL A 34 5.40 -12.71 -7.57
N ALA A 35 4.81 -11.55 -7.91
CA ALA A 35 4.87 -11.01 -9.27
C ALA A 35 6.31 -10.63 -9.70
N TYR A 36 7.15 -10.18 -8.78
CA TYR A 36 8.55 -9.90 -9.05
C TYR A 36 9.38 -11.19 -9.19
N ALA A 37 9.09 -12.20 -8.38
CA ALA A 37 9.75 -13.50 -8.42
C ALA A 37 9.51 -14.23 -9.75
N SER A 38 8.31 -14.10 -10.33
CA SER A 38 7.98 -14.75 -11.60
C SER A 38 8.79 -14.23 -12.80
N VAL A 39 9.37 -13.04 -12.69
CA VAL A 39 10.20 -12.44 -13.76
C VAL A 39 11.69 -12.44 -13.45
N SER A 40 12.08 -12.34 -12.18
CA SER A 40 13.48 -12.19 -11.77
C SER A 40 14.11 -13.48 -11.22
N GLY A 41 13.28 -14.47 -10.82
CA GLY A 41 13.72 -15.63 -10.04
C GLY A 41 14.00 -15.33 -8.57
N ASN A 42 13.98 -14.06 -8.17
CA ASN A 42 14.23 -13.59 -6.81
C ASN A 42 12.94 -13.06 -6.19
N GLY A 43 12.65 -13.43 -4.95
CA GLY A 43 11.49 -12.92 -4.25
C GLY A 43 11.48 -13.34 -2.80
N PHE A 44 10.62 -12.67 -2.03
CA PHE A 44 10.35 -13.02 -0.66
C PHE A 44 9.62 -14.38 -0.59
N ARG A 45 10.11 -15.29 0.27
CA ARG A 45 9.70 -16.70 0.30
C ARG A 45 8.91 -17.10 1.54
N GLU A 46 8.89 -16.29 2.60
CA GLU A 46 8.11 -16.64 3.79
C GLU A 46 6.63 -16.36 3.55
N GLU A 47 5.77 -17.27 3.98
CA GLU A 47 4.32 -17.16 3.75
C GLU A 47 3.67 -16.10 4.66
N MET A 48 4.17 -15.97 5.90
CA MET A 48 3.59 -15.09 6.92
C MET A 48 4.68 -14.35 7.72
N PRO A 49 5.33 -13.35 7.12
CA PRO A 49 6.31 -12.54 7.84
C PRO A 49 5.62 -11.61 8.83
N GLU A 50 6.32 -11.33 9.92
CA GLU A 50 5.94 -10.26 10.83
C GLU A 50 6.21 -8.90 10.19
N ILE A 51 5.21 -8.03 10.22
CA ILE A 51 5.37 -6.62 9.88
C ILE A 51 4.74 -5.77 10.98
N ASN A 52 5.25 -4.54 11.14
CA ASN A 52 4.67 -3.53 12.01
C ASN A 52 4.75 -2.18 11.31
N LEU A 53 3.60 -1.63 10.95
CA LEU A 53 3.45 -0.29 10.40
C LEU A 53 2.88 0.64 11.48
N VAL A 54 3.68 1.63 11.86
CA VAL A 54 3.28 2.65 12.82
C VAL A 54 3.09 3.98 12.11
N PRO A 55 1.86 4.47 11.90
CA PRO A 55 1.61 5.78 11.33
C PRO A 55 2.22 6.87 12.21
N ARG A 56 2.77 7.91 11.59
CA ARG A 56 3.42 9.05 12.22
C ARG A 56 2.80 10.35 11.71
N GLY A 57 2.77 11.34 12.59
CA GLY A 57 2.24 12.67 12.26
C GLY A 57 0.74 12.65 11.93
N LYS A 58 0.33 13.60 11.09
CA LYS A 58 -1.07 13.77 10.69
C LYS A 58 -1.38 12.91 9.46
N ILE A 59 -2.50 12.21 9.50
CA ILE A 59 -3.04 11.45 8.36
C ILE A 59 -3.99 12.36 7.59
N TYR A 60 -3.70 12.60 6.31
CA TYR A 60 -4.55 13.40 5.43
C TYR A 60 -5.37 12.48 4.52
N GLN A 61 -6.68 12.67 4.49
CA GLN A 61 -7.59 11.99 3.58
C GLN A 61 -7.76 12.80 2.30
N ASN A 62 -7.48 12.19 1.15
CA ASN A 62 -7.53 12.84 -0.16
C ASN A 62 -8.52 12.14 -1.08
N GLY A 63 -9.49 12.89 -1.62
CA GLY A 63 -10.32 12.43 -2.71
C GLY A 63 -9.55 12.49 -4.04
N VAL A 64 -9.49 11.39 -4.77
CA VAL A 64 -8.79 11.31 -6.06
C VAL A 64 -9.77 10.83 -7.13
N LYS A 65 -9.80 11.55 -8.25
CA LYS A 65 -10.54 11.15 -9.45
C LYS A 65 -9.58 10.55 -10.47
N ILE A 66 -9.81 9.30 -10.84
CA ILE A 66 -9.06 8.64 -11.92
C ILE A 66 -9.91 8.59 -13.18
N LYS A 67 -9.24 8.64 -14.35
CA LYS A 67 -9.88 8.64 -15.68
C LYS A 67 -10.92 9.76 -15.83
N GLN A 68 -10.55 10.96 -15.37
CA GLN A 68 -11.39 12.15 -15.44
C GLN A 68 -11.90 12.40 -16.85
N LEU A 69 -13.11 12.96 -16.97
CA LEU A 69 -13.72 13.31 -18.25
C LEU A 69 -14.01 12.10 -19.15
N THR A 70 -14.15 10.91 -18.55
CA THR A 70 -14.56 9.69 -19.25
C THR A 70 -15.76 9.04 -18.58
N VAL A 71 -16.51 8.22 -19.32
CA VAL A 71 -17.61 7.40 -18.75
C VAL A 71 -17.14 6.40 -17.69
N LYS A 72 -15.82 6.18 -17.56
CA LYS A 72 -15.19 5.32 -16.56
C LYS A 72 -14.55 6.12 -15.42
N GLU A 73 -14.90 7.40 -15.25
CA GLU A 73 -14.44 8.23 -14.13
C GLU A 73 -14.78 7.53 -12.81
N THR A 74 -13.78 7.39 -11.95
CA THR A 74 -13.93 6.73 -10.65
C THR A 74 -13.43 7.65 -9.55
N HIS A 75 -14.22 7.78 -8.49
CA HIS A 75 -13.87 8.55 -7.30
C HIS A 75 -13.34 7.61 -6.22
N MET A 76 -12.17 7.93 -5.70
CA MET A 76 -11.44 7.10 -4.76
C MET A 76 -10.98 7.93 -3.57
N ILE A 77 -10.78 7.28 -2.42
CA ILE A 77 -10.18 7.93 -1.25
C ILE A 77 -8.80 7.31 -1.03
N GLY A 78 -7.78 8.16 -1.00
CA GLY A 78 -6.42 7.82 -0.59
C GLY A 78 -6.05 8.52 0.71
N TYR A 79 -4.96 8.07 1.32
CA TYR A 79 -4.41 8.68 2.53
C TYR A 79 -2.94 9.04 2.30
N MET A 80 -2.56 10.25 2.69
CA MET A 80 -1.19 10.76 2.66
C MET A 80 -0.72 10.95 4.10
N TYR A 81 0.37 10.27 4.45
CA TYR A 81 0.85 10.19 5.83
C TYR A 81 2.29 9.67 5.86
N GLU A 82 2.94 9.84 7.01
CA GLU A 82 4.26 9.30 7.30
C GLU A 82 4.11 8.02 8.13
N PHE A 83 5.06 7.10 8.05
CA PHE A 83 5.04 5.90 8.86
C PHE A 83 6.45 5.40 9.14
N ALA A 84 6.58 4.61 10.21
CA ALA A 84 7.71 3.73 10.43
C ALA A 84 7.29 2.31 10.08
N LEU A 85 8.14 1.56 9.40
CA LEU A 85 7.89 0.17 9.01
C LEU A 85 8.99 -0.73 9.56
N THR A 86 8.58 -1.78 10.28
CA THR A 86 9.43 -2.93 10.59
C THR A 86 8.92 -4.10 9.75
N ALA A 87 9.76 -4.68 8.91
CA ALA A 87 9.45 -5.80 8.03
C ALA A 87 10.76 -6.42 7.50
N PRO A 88 10.74 -7.63 6.93
CA PRO A 88 11.87 -8.15 6.16
C PRO A 88 12.34 -7.16 5.09
N VAL A 89 13.66 -7.08 4.89
CA VAL A 89 14.28 -6.05 4.02
C VAL A 89 13.74 -6.13 2.59
N GLU A 90 13.50 -7.33 2.08
CA GLU A 90 12.98 -7.58 0.75
C GLU A 90 11.56 -7.00 0.58
N LEU A 91 10.73 -7.07 1.63
CA LEU A 91 9.39 -6.47 1.59
C LEU A 91 9.44 -4.93 1.69
N GLN A 92 10.43 -4.39 2.40
CA GLN A 92 10.67 -2.94 2.39
C GLN A 92 11.08 -2.48 0.99
N GLU A 93 11.99 -3.19 0.32
CA GLU A 93 12.43 -2.90 -1.04
C GLU A 93 11.28 -3.01 -2.05
N ILE A 94 10.49 -4.08 -1.98
CA ILE A 94 9.30 -4.24 -2.82
C ILE A 94 8.34 -3.06 -2.62
N GLY A 95 8.08 -2.66 -1.37
CA GLY A 95 7.23 -1.51 -1.08
C GLY A 95 7.82 -0.19 -1.58
N TYR A 96 9.13 0.00 -1.48
CA TYR A 96 9.82 1.20 -1.93
C TYR A 96 9.78 1.35 -3.46
N TYR A 97 10.13 0.29 -4.19
CA TYR A 97 10.23 0.33 -5.65
C TYR A 97 8.89 0.15 -6.37
N ALA A 98 7.98 -0.69 -5.85
CA ALA A 98 6.68 -0.96 -6.47
C ALA A 98 5.51 -0.22 -5.79
N GLY A 99 5.80 0.58 -4.76
CA GLY A 99 4.85 1.35 -3.97
C GLY A 99 4.15 0.55 -2.87
N PHE A 100 3.58 1.23 -1.88
CA PHE A 100 2.78 0.65 -0.80
C PHE A 100 1.27 0.68 -1.10
N GLY A 101 0.63 -0.49 -1.06
CA GLY A 101 -0.79 -0.67 -1.39
C GLY A 101 -1.06 -0.77 -2.89
N HIS A 102 -2.32 -0.59 -3.30
CA HIS A 102 -2.77 -0.83 -4.67
C HIS A 102 -2.61 0.41 -5.55
N LEU A 103 -2.70 0.18 -6.88
CA LEU A 103 -2.69 1.20 -7.93
C LEU A 103 -1.39 1.98 -8.08
N GLY A 104 -0.24 1.32 -7.86
CA GLY A 104 1.09 1.90 -8.06
C GLY A 104 1.27 2.55 -9.44
N SER A 105 0.82 1.86 -10.50
CA SER A 105 0.88 2.36 -11.88
C SER A 105 0.00 3.58 -12.16
N GLN A 106 -0.90 3.95 -11.25
CA GLN A 106 -1.73 5.16 -11.32
C GLN A 106 -1.22 6.26 -10.38
N GLY A 107 0.01 6.12 -9.86
CA GLY A 107 0.67 7.15 -9.04
C GLY A 107 0.40 7.04 -7.54
N PHE A 108 -0.11 5.91 -7.03
CA PHE A 108 -0.35 5.72 -5.60
C PHE A 108 0.76 4.95 -4.90
N GLY A 109 1.00 5.28 -3.63
CA GLY A 109 1.84 4.46 -2.76
C GLY A 109 3.35 4.63 -2.93
N CYS A 110 3.80 5.51 -3.81
CA CYS A 110 5.20 5.94 -3.84
C CYS A 110 5.55 6.67 -2.53
N VAL A 111 6.71 6.37 -1.96
CA VAL A 111 7.18 6.94 -0.69
C VAL A 111 8.59 7.49 -0.85
N GLY A 112 8.96 8.44 0.02
CA GLY A 112 10.33 8.88 0.20
C GLY A 112 10.85 8.45 1.57
N VAL A 113 12.17 8.20 1.67
CA VAL A 113 12.82 7.94 2.96
C VAL A 113 13.06 9.27 3.66
N LYS A 114 12.68 9.35 4.94
CA LYS A 114 13.07 10.44 5.82
C LYS A 114 14.19 9.97 6.73
N MET A 115 15.33 10.65 6.71
CA MET A 115 16.33 10.45 7.77
C MET A 115 15.76 10.98 9.08
N GLY A 116 15.59 10.09 10.06
CA GLY A 116 15.26 10.50 11.41
C GLY A 116 16.40 11.35 11.97
N LYS A 117 16.10 12.52 12.53
CA LYS A 117 17.04 13.15 13.46
C LYS A 117 17.07 12.25 14.70
N THR A 118 18.22 11.63 14.95
CA THR A 118 18.49 10.92 16.20
C THR A 118 18.40 11.88 17.38
#